data_AF-A0A4R5HEY1-F1
#
_entry.id   AF-A0A4R5HEY1-F1
#
_cell.length_a   1.000
_cell.length_b   1.000
_cell.length_c   1.000
_cell.angle_alpha   90.00
_cell.angle_beta   90.00
_cell.angle_gamma   90.00
#
_symmetry.space_group_name_H-M   'P 1'
#
loop_
_entity.id
_entity.type
_entity.pdbx_description
1 polymer ?
#
loop_
_entity_poly.entity_id
_entity_poly.type
_entity_poly.pdbx_seq_one_letter_code
_entity_poly.pdbx_strand_id
1 'polypeptide(L)'
;MDDAQSDNAVTEAPAKKDSTKPTKTDAGNASTQTYEWQQNYSKILQKVPVETKPYIPNQFRSSLMYIVLENELSLKNKRRIVSLSNDDLLYSSVAGKCVFFQIDWDKDFNNIIKVHENNHTWETQFSELIDTRPVALRNLFARSEVWAEGNYPSLTS
;
A
#
# COMPACT_ATOMS: atom_id res chain seq x y z
N MET A 1 -7.16 -76.35 15.98
CA MET A 1 -8.27 -75.81 15.19
C MET A 1 -7.65 -74.83 14.22
N ASP A 2 -7.53 -75.32 12.99
CA ASP A 2 -7.62 -74.61 11.71
C ASP A 2 -6.53 -73.56 11.43
N ASP A 3 -5.52 -73.85 10.61
CA ASP A 3 -5.51 -74.05 9.15
C ASP A 3 -6.04 -72.85 8.35
N ALA A 4 -5.11 -72.15 7.69
CA ALA A 4 -5.11 -71.74 6.28
C ALA A 4 -3.94 -70.75 6.06
N GLN A 5 -2.87 -71.06 5.31
CA GLN A 5 -2.77 -71.04 3.83
C GLN A 5 -3.24 -69.70 3.22
N SER A 6 -2.55 -69.01 2.31
CA SER A 6 -1.49 -69.42 1.40
C SER A 6 -0.79 -68.21 0.75
N ASP A 7 0.47 -68.42 0.41
CA ASP A 7 1.07 -68.26 -0.93
C ASP A 7 1.29 -66.91 -1.64
N ASN A 8 2.58 -66.78 -2.02
CA ASN A 8 3.13 -66.35 -3.32
C ASN A 8 3.19 -64.84 -3.65
N ALA A 9 4.26 -64.29 -4.25
CA ALA A 9 5.41 -64.90 -4.90
C ALA A 9 6.69 -64.04 -4.76
N VAL A 10 7.80 -64.78 -4.79
CA VAL A 10 9.20 -64.39 -4.94
C VAL A 10 9.46 -63.80 -6.33
N THR A 11 10.41 -62.86 -6.43
CA THR A 11 11.51 -62.72 -7.42
C THR A 11 11.97 -61.26 -7.42
N GLU A 12 13.23 -60.84 -7.40
CA GLU A 12 14.56 -61.45 -7.47
C GLU A 12 15.54 -60.36 -6.97
N ALA A 13 16.50 -60.73 -6.12
CA ALA A 13 17.78 -60.02 -6.02
C ALA A 13 18.70 -60.53 -7.16
N PRO A 14 19.98 -60.11 -7.38
CA PRO A 14 20.82 -59.22 -6.57
C PRO A 14 21.83 -58.31 -7.35
N ALA A 15 22.61 -57.56 -6.58
CA ALA A 15 24.07 -57.32 -6.72
C ALA A 15 24.68 -56.48 -7.88
N LYS A 16 25.36 -55.40 -7.42
CA LYS A 16 26.76 -54.98 -7.71
C LYS A 16 27.21 -54.79 -9.17
N LYS A 17 27.70 -53.58 -9.53
CA LYS A 17 29.13 -53.19 -9.59
C LYS A 17 29.39 -51.95 -10.47
N ASP A 18 30.47 -51.25 -10.10
CA ASP A 18 31.43 -50.52 -10.93
C ASP A 18 31.03 -49.26 -11.75
N SER A 19 31.54 -48.13 -11.24
CA SER A 19 32.45 -47.19 -11.93
C SER A 19 32.44 -47.18 -13.46
N THR A 20 31.89 -46.12 -14.07
CA THR A 20 32.51 -45.53 -15.27
C THR A 20 32.12 -44.05 -15.46
N LYS A 21 33.14 -43.25 -15.72
CA LYS A 21 33.13 -41.83 -16.11
C LYS A 21 32.50 -41.65 -17.51
N PRO A 22 31.78 -40.55 -17.78
CA PRO A 22 31.75 -39.94 -19.12
C PRO A 22 32.44 -38.56 -19.05
N THR A 23 33.62 -38.38 -19.66
CA THR A 23 33.83 -37.98 -21.06
C THR A 23 33.26 -36.58 -21.34
N LYS A 24 34.19 -35.63 -21.53
CA LYS A 24 33.94 -34.26 -22.00
C LYS A 24 33.33 -34.30 -23.39
N THR A 25 32.24 -33.55 -23.58
CA THR A 25 31.77 -33.08 -24.89
C THR A 25 31.44 -31.59 -24.74
N ASP A 26 31.84 -30.82 -25.74
CA ASP A 26 31.90 -29.36 -25.78
C ASP A 26 30.61 -28.62 -25.37
N ALA A 27 30.71 -27.76 -24.35
CA ALA A 27 29.70 -26.76 -24.00
C ALA A 27 30.27 -25.36 -24.26
N GLY A 28 30.44 -25.04 -25.55
CA GLY A 28 30.72 -23.67 -25.99
C GLY A 28 29.43 -22.89 -26.20
N ASN A 29 29.32 -21.72 -25.57
CA ASN A 29 28.41 -20.60 -25.88
C ASN A 29 26.96 -20.53 -25.35
N ALA A 30 26.52 -21.35 -24.38
CA ALA A 30 25.21 -21.11 -23.73
C ALA A 30 25.27 -20.20 -22.48
N SER A 31 26.46 -20.04 -21.89
CA SER A 31 26.65 -19.36 -20.61
C SER A 31 26.95 -17.87 -20.72
N THR A 32 27.28 -17.32 -21.89
CA THR A 32 27.56 -15.88 -22.01
C THR A 32 26.27 -15.10 -22.29
N GLN A 33 25.42 -15.65 -23.15
CA GLN A 33 24.18 -15.00 -23.61
C GLN A 33 23.12 -14.88 -22.49
N THR A 34 23.09 -15.84 -21.56
CA THR A 34 22.18 -15.85 -20.41
C THR A 34 22.56 -14.82 -19.35
N TYR A 35 23.86 -14.60 -19.14
CA TYR A 35 24.36 -13.62 -18.16
C TYR A 35 24.26 -12.19 -18.69
N GLU A 36 24.47 -11.97 -19.98
CA GLU A 36 24.32 -10.64 -20.60
C GLU A 36 22.87 -10.14 -20.53
N TRP A 37 21.87 -11.01 -20.75
CA TRP A 37 20.46 -10.66 -20.59
C TRP A 37 20.12 -10.27 -19.16
N GLN A 38 20.58 -11.03 -18.16
CA GLN A 38 20.33 -10.74 -16.75
C GLN A 38 20.99 -9.43 -16.31
N GLN A 39 22.22 -9.16 -16.77
CA GLN A 39 22.94 -7.92 -16.48
C GLN A 39 22.33 -6.70 -17.17
N ASN A 40 21.75 -6.88 -18.36
CA ASN A 40 21.01 -5.81 -19.02
C ASN A 40 19.66 -5.56 -18.35
N TYR A 41 18.96 -6.59 -17.90
CA TYR A 41 17.69 -6.45 -17.19
C TYR A 41 17.84 -5.69 -15.86
N SER A 42 18.87 -6.02 -15.07
CA SER A 42 19.15 -5.31 -13.82
C SER A 42 19.54 -3.85 -14.04
N LYS A 43 20.31 -3.56 -15.10
CA LYS A 43 20.64 -2.18 -15.50
C LYS A 43 19.44 -1.39 -16.02
N ILE A 44 18.48 -2.05 -16.65
CA ILE A 44 17.22 -1.42 -17.11
C ILE A 44 16.33 -1.10 -15.90
N LEU A 45 16.23 -2.01 -14.92
CA LEU A 45 15.46 -1.79 -13.69
C LEU A 45 16.07 -0.72 -12.77
N GLN A 46 17.40 -0.54 -12.78
CA GLN A 46 18.07 0.52 -12.00
C GLN A 46 17.97 1.92 -12.63
N LYS A 47 17.57 2.02 -13.92
CA LYS A 47 17.53 3.30 -14.65
C LYS A 47 16.16 3.95 -14.71
N VAL A 48 15.11 3.22 -14.35
CA VAL A 48 13.79 3.81 -14.21
C VAL A 48 13.62 4.11 -12.72
N PRO A 49 13.49 5.39 -12.30
CA PRO A 49 12.90 5.67 -11.01
C PRO A 49 11.52 5.05 -11.06
N VAL A 50 11.35 3.88 -10.43
CA VAL A 50 10.02 3.37 -10.17
C VAL A 50 9.46 4.39 -9.19
N GLU A 51 8.62 5.31 -9.67
CA GLU A 51 7.71 6.05 -8.81
C GLU A 51 6.84 5.00 -8.13
N THR A 52 7.34 4.47 -7.01
CA THR A 52 6.62 3.53 -6.19
C THR A 52 5.49 4.32 -5.57
N LYS A 53 4.31 4.20 -6.16
CA LYS A 53 3.07 4.76 -5.64
C LYS A 53 3.00 4.46 -4.14
N PRO A 54 2.74 5.46 -3.28
CA PRO A 54 2.72 5.24 -1.84
C PRO A 54 1.69 4.17 -1.47
N TYR A 55 2.11 3.24 -0.61
CA TYR A 55 1.18 2.27 -0.06
C TYR A 55 0.30 2.96 0.97
N ILE A 56 -1.00 3.07 0.64
CA ILE A 56 -1.99 3.64 1.55
C ILE A 56 -2.87 2.51 2.06
N PRO A 57 -2.98 2.29 3.37
CA PRO A 57 -3.86 1.28 3.92
C PRO A 57 -5.32 1.54 3.52
N ASN A 58 -6.09 0.50 3.19
CA ASN A 58 -7.47 0.65 2.71
C ASN A 58 -8.36 1.41 3.69
N GLN A 59 -8.13 1.25 4.99
CA GLN A 59 -8.84 2.00 6.02
C GLN A 59 -8.74 3.52 5.83
N PHE A 60 -7.55 4.05 5.47
CA PHE A 60 -7.35 5.47 5.19
C PHE A 60 -8.07 5.91 3.92
N ARG A 61 -8.01 5.08 2.86
CA ARG A 61 -8.73 5.36 1.61
C ARG A 61 -10.24 5.41 1.80
N SER A 62 -10.77 4.60 2.71
CA SER A 62 -12.21 4.55 3.00
C SER A 62 -12.66 5.58 4.03
N SER A 63 -11.78 6.02 4.94
CA SER A 63 -12.16 6.88 6.06
C SER A 63 -11.81 8.34 5.84
N LEU A 64 -10.72 8.69 5.15
CA LEU A 64 -10.33 10.08 4.98
C LEU A 64 -10.94 10.70 3.73
N MET A 65 -11.59 11.84 3.92
CA MET A 65 -12.19 12.63 2.85
C MET A 65 -11.86 14.10 3.05
N TYR A 66 -11.91 14.86 1.97
CA TYR A 66 -12.09 16.31 2.08
C TYR A 66 -13.55 16.64 2.33
N ILE A 67 -13.79 17.65 3.16
CA ILE A 67 -15.09 18.28 3.33
C ILE A 67 -14.96 19.76 2.96
N VAL A 68 -15.97 20.30 2.29
CA VAL A 68 -16.12 21.74 2.09
C VAL A 68 -17.49 22.15 2.58
N LEU A 69 -17.52 23.03 3.58
CA LEU A 69 -18.75 23.62 4.09
C LEU A 69 -19.23 24.76 3.18
N GLU A 70 -20.52 25.09 3.23
CA GLU A 70 -21.11 26.17 2.42
C GLU A 70 -20.41 27.53 2.63
N ASN A 71 -20.00 27.85 3.87
CA ASN A 71 -19.24 29.05 4.19
C ASN A 71 -17.76 28.98 3.78
N GLU A 72 -17.28 27.82 3.34
CA GLU A 72 -15.90 27.56 2.92
C GLU A 72 -15.74 27.49 1.38
N LEU A 73 -16.82 27.63 0.60
CA LEU A 73 -16.79 27.51 -0.86
C LEU A 73 -15.80 28.48 -1.54
N SER A 74 -15.64 29.68 -0.97
CA SER A 74 -14.72 30.71 -1.49
C SER A 74 -13.26 30.49 -1.11
N LEU A 75 -12.96 29.54 -0.20
CA LEU A 75 -11.60 29.25 0.21
C LEU A 75 -10.80 28.65 -0.95
N LYS A 76 -9.55 29.10 -1.04
CA LYS A 76 -8.56 28.62 -1.99
C LYS A 76 -7.36 28.08 -1.24
N ASN A 77 -6.60 27.24 -1.92
CA ASN A 77 -5.32 26.70 -1.46
C ASN A 77 -5.36 25.80 -0.22
N LYS A 78 -6.55 25.55 0.34
CA LYS A 78 -6.72 24.61 1.45
C LYS A 78 -8.07 23.91 1.43
N ARG A 79 -8.13 22.71 2.00
CA ARG A 79 -9.37 21.94 2.22
C ARG A 79 -9.35 21.29 3.59
N ARG A 80 -10.51 21.25 4.24
CA ARG A 80 -10.67 20.56 5.53
C ARG A 80 -10.66 19.05 5.28
N ILE A 81 -9.93 18.30 6.09
CA ILE A 81 -9.89 16.84 6.08
C ILE A 81 -10.76 16.34 7.23
N VAL A 82 -11.51 15.28 6.95
CA VAL A 82 -12.31 14.57 7.94
C VAL A 82 -11.98 13.10 7.91
N SER A 83 -12.01 12.48 9.08
CA SER A 83 -12.08 11.02 9.20
C SER A 83 -13.53 10.64 9.42
N LEU A 84 -14.05 9.80 8.53
CA LEU A 84 -15.35 9.17 8.64
C LEU A 84 -15.20 7.87 9.44
N SER A 85 -15.91 7.78 10.55
CA SER A 85 -16.10 6.54 11.29
C SER A 85 -17.59 6.26 11.48
N ASN A 86 -17.94 4.99 11.71
CA ASN A 86 -19.33 4.59 11.98
C ASN A 86 -19.91 5.25 13.25
N ASP A 87 -19.04 5.77 14.12
CA ASP A 87 -19.40 6.44 15.37
C ASP A 87 -19.58 7.97 15.17
N ASP A 88 -19.24 8.51 13.99
CA ASP A 88 -19.33 9.94 13.70
C ASP A 88 -20.75 10.39 13.39
N LEU A 89 -21.54 10.60 14.44
CA LEU A 89 -22.74 11.43 14.41
C LEU A 89 -22.42 12.91 14.12
N LEU A 90 -21.14 13.32 14.21
CA LEU A 90 -20.68 14.70 14.12
C LEU A 90 -21.09 15.38 12.80
N TYR A 91 -21.01 14.66 11.66
CA TYR A 91 -21.31 15.25 10.36
C TYR A 91 -22.81 15.36 10.06
N SER A 92 -23.65 14.62 10.79
CA SER A 92 -25.10 14.83 10.76
C SER A 92 -25.54 16.09 11.51
N SER A 93 -24.66 16.63 12.38
CA SER A 93 -24.92 17.79 13.22
C SER A 93 -24.32 19.10 12.71
N VAL A 94 -23.53 19.07 11.62
CA VAL A 94 -23.05 20.31 11.00
C VAL A 94 -24.26 21.04 10.45
N ALA A 95 -24.57 22.21 11.01
CA ALA A 95 -25.79 22.96 10.77
C ALA A 95 -25.87 23.61 9.36
N GLY A 96 -25.24 23.04 8.34
CA GLY A 96 -25.12 23.62 7.01
C GLY A 96 -24.85 22.59 5.91
N LYS A 97 -25.05 23.00 4.65
CA LYS A 97 -24.75 22.17 3.49
C LYS A 97 -23.24 21.95 3.41
N CYS A 98 -22.83 20.73 3.08
CA CYS A 98 -21.44 20.40 2.84
C CYS A 98 -21.30 19.46 1.65
N VAL A 99 -20.11 19.44 1.05
CA VAL A 99 -19.75 18.53 -0.03
C VAL A 99 -18.51 17.75 0.38
N PHE A 100 -18.54 16.44 0.14
CA PHE A 100 -17.40 15.56 0.38
C PHE A 100 -16.67 15.29 -0.94
N PHE A 101 -15.34 15.29 -0.89
CA PHE A 101 -14.49 14.91 -2.01
C PHE A 101 -13.52 13.82 -1.59
N GLN A 102 -13.28 12.87 -2.49
CA GLN A 102 -12.20 11.92 -2.32
C GLN A 102 -10.85 12.63 -2.39
N ILE A 103 -9.88 12.13 -1.63
CA ILE A 103 -8.49 12.59 -1.68
C ILE A 103 -7.84 11.97 -2.93
N ASP A 104 -7.19 12.79 -3.74
CA ASP A 104 -6.36 12.29 -4.86
C ASP A 104 -5.02 11.86 -4.28
N TRP A 105 -4.96 10.61 -3.81
CA TRP A 105 -3.78 10.05 -3.14
C TRP A 105 -2.50 10.03 -3.97
N ASP A 106 -2.56 10.26 -5.29
CA ASP A 106 -1.35 10.37 -6.10
C ASP A 106 -0.81 11.81 -6.11
N LYS A 107 -1.69 12.81 -6.06
CA LYS A 107 -1.31 14.23 -6.08
C LYS A 107 -1.16 14.83 -4.70
N ASP A 108 -2.02 14.43 -3.78
CA ASP A 108 -2.21 15.10 -2.50
C ASP A 108 -1.40 14.48 -1.36
N PHE A 109 -0.75 13.33 -1.59
CA PHE A 109 -0.08 12.56 -0.54
C PHE A 109 0.99 13.35 0.23
N ASN A 110 1.69 14.25 -0.47
CA ASN A 110 2.75 15.07 0.09
C ASN A 110 2.28 16.49 0.43
N ASN A 111 0.96 16.74 0.42
CA ASN A 111 0.42 18.03 0.82
C ASN A 111 0.69 18.28 2.31
N ILE A 112 1.01 19.53 2.64
CA ILE A 112 1.18 19.95 4.03
C ILE A 112 -0.19 19.88 4.70
N ILE A 113 -0.24 19.17 5.83
CA ILE A 113 -1.41 19.06 6.67
C ILE A 113 -1.19 19.90 7.91
N LYS A 114 -2.06 20.87 8.14
CA LYS A 114 -2.12 21.66 9.37
C LYS A 114 -3.15 21.07 10.30
N VAL A 115 -2.69 20.68 11.47
CA VAL A 115 -3.56 20.23 12.57
C VAL A 115 -3.64 21.35 13.59
N HIS A 116 -4.86 21.85 13.81
CA HIS A 116 -5.16 22.82 14.83
C HIS A 116 -5.84 22.11 16.02
N GLU A 117 -5.15 22.06 17.15
CA GLU A 117 -5.65 21.49 18.40
C GLU A 117 -5.53 22.54 19.51
N ASN A 118 -6.67 22.98 20.05
CA ASN A 118 -6.73 24.05 21.05
C ASN A 118 -6.02 25.32 20.55
N ASN A 119 -4.96 25.77 21.22
CA ASN A 119 -4.16 26.94 20.85
C ASN A 119 -2.87 26.58 20.10
N HIS A 120 -2.70 25.31 19.71
CA HIS A 120 -1.50 24.83 19.03
C HIS A 120 -1.82 24.45 17.60
N THR A 121 -0.90 24.82 16.70
CA THR A 121 -0.92 24.38 15.31
C THR A 121 0.38 23.69 15.02
N TRP A 122 0.30 22.51 14.42
CA TRP A 122 1.46 21.78 13.94
C TRP A 122 1.22 21.26 12.53
N GLU A 123 2.32 20.96 11.85
CA GLU A 123 2.36 20.54 10.46
C GLU A 123 2.77 19.08 10.34
N THR A 124 2.20 18.39 9.37
CA THR A 124 2.48 16.99 9.02
C THR A 124 2.14 16.74 7.56
N GLN A 125 2.17 15.49 7.11
CA GLN A 125 1.79 15.07 5.76
C GLN A 125 1.00 13.76 5.84
N PHE A 126 0.29 13.37 4.76
CA PHE A 126 -0.40 12.08 4.77
C PHE A 126 0.57 10.90 4.92
N SER A 127 1.78 11.04 4.39
CA SER A 127 2.86 10.05 4.57
C SER A 127 3.18 9.77 6.04
N GLU A 128 3.15 10.78 6.90
CA GLU A 128 3.39 10.63 8.34
C GLU A 128 2.14 10.14 9.08
N LEU A 129 0.95 10.57 8.63
CA LEU A 129 -0.31 10.13 9.23
C LEU A 129 -0.59 8.64 9.00
N ILE A 130 -0.21 8.07 7.85
CA ILE A 130 -0.45 6.65 7.55
C ILE A 130 0.35 5.69 8.45
N ASP A 131 1.49 6.15 8.96
CA ASP A 131 2.33 5.39 9.90
C ASP A 131 1.80 5.46 11.33
N THR A 132 0.81 6.33 11.59
CA THR A 132 0.20 6.51 12.90
C THR A 132 -0.78 5.39 13.23
N ARG A 133 -0.82 4.98 14.50
CA ARG A 133 -1.78 3.97 14.98
C ARG A 133 -3.23 4.45 14.78
N PRO A 134 -4.16 3.58 14.34
CA PRO A 134 -5.54 3.99 14.04
C PRO A 134 -6.27 4.70 15.19
N VAL A 135 -6.03 4.29 16.45
CA VAL A 135 -6.64 4.93 17.63
C VAL A 135 -6.14 6.35 17.82
N ALA A 136 -4.85 6.59 17.61
CA ALA A 136 -4.27 7.93 17.72
C ALA A 136 -4.80 8.85 16.61
N LEU A 137 -4.93 8.33 15.38
CA LEU A 137 -5.53 9.06 14.27
C LEU A 137 -7.00 9.41 14.54
N ARG A 138 -7.78 8.46 15.06
CA ARG A 138 -9.19 8.74 15.42
C ARG A 138 -9.27 9.86 16.47
N ASN A 139 -8.44 9.79 17.51
CA ASN A 139 -8.41 10.80 18.56
C ASN A 139 -7.99 12.19 18.02
N LEU A 140 -7.06 12.23 17.07
CA LEU A 140 -6.64 13.45 16.38
C LEU A 140 -7.84 14.13 15.70
N PHE A 141 -8.52 13.41 14.80
CA PHE A 141 -9.66 13.97 14.06
C PHE A 141 -10.88 14.28 14.95
N ALA A 142 -10.99 13.65 16.12
CA ALA A 142 -12.06 13.95 17.07
C ALA A 142 -11.85 15.25 17.87
N ARG A 143 -10.62 15.77 17.94
CA ARG A 143 -10.24 16.89 18.82
C ARG A 143 -9.62 18.06 18.08
N SER A 144 -9.37 17.92 16.80
CA SER A 144 -8.60 18.88 16.02
C SER A 144 -9.29 19.23 14.72
N GLU A 145 -9.11 20.47 14.29
CA GLU A 145 -9.41 20.85 12.91
C GLU A 145 -8.20 20.53 12.04
N VAL A 146 -8.41 19.69 11.03
CA VAL A 146 -7.34 19.21 10.15
C VAL A 146 -7.55 19.79 8.75
N TRP A 147 -6.50 20.40 8.20
CA TRP A 147 -6.54 21.07 6.90
C TRP A 147 -5.38 20.62 6.03
N ALA A 148 -5.63 20.28 4.77
CA ALA A 148 -4.58 20.13 3.77
C ALA A 148 -4.36 21.47 3.05
N GLU A 149 -3.11 21.88 2.87
CA GLU A 149 -2.71 22.95 1.97
C GLU A 149 -2.29 22.35 0.62
N GLY A 150 -2.78 22.92 -0.47
CA GLY A 150 -2.57 22.38 -1.81
C GLY A 150 -3.23 23.28 -2.85
N ASN A 151 -3.08 22.98 -4.14
CA ASN A 151 -3.64 23.83 -5.20
C ASN A 151 -5.15 23.57 -5.43
N TYR A 152 -5.95 23.84 -4.41
CA TYR A 152 -7.40 23.64 -4.47
C TYR A 152 -8.10 24.91 -4.98
N PRO A 153 -8.91 24.79 -6.04
CA PRO A 153 -9.73 25.91 -6.51
C PRO A 153 -10.89 26.17 -5.55
N SER A 154 -11.36 27.43 -5.54
CA SER A 154 -12.64 27.78 -4.93
C SER A 154 -13.77 27.05 -5.66
N LEU A 155 -14.80 26.66 -4.92
CA LEU A 155 -16.00 26.04 -5.45
C LEU A 155 -17.07 27.11 -5.70
N THR A 156 -17.85 26.93 -6.75
CA THR A 156 -19.03 27.75 -7.03
C THR A 156 -20.29 26.97 -6.69
N SER A 157 -21.22 27.64 -6.00
CA SER A 157 -22.60 27.15 -5.75
C SER A 157 -23.44 27.28 -7.01
#